data_AF-A0A933GK22-F1
#
_entry.id   AF-A0A933GK22-F1
#
_cell.length_a   1.000
_cell.length_b   1.000
_cell.length_c   1.000
_cell.angle_alpha   90.00
_cell.angle_beta   90.00
_cell.angle_gamma   90.00
#
_symmetry.space_group_name_H-M   'P 1'
#
loop_
_entity.id
_entity.type
_entity.pdbx_description
1 polymer ?
#
loop_
_entity_poly.entity_id
_entity_poly.type
_entity_poly.pdbx_seq_one_letter_code
_entity_poly.pdbx_strand_id
1 'polypeptide(L)'
;ARGEAILGVHVGPLAGEPILRNAVAAGLDRAVRVELPAGETQEAPQVAEALAQFLLDPAPDWVLCGQATLDWGSGLVGPAISEFLGWPYVDHILEIARDGPGQASCLRYVGRGVREEVRVRAPAVLAVSPLAFRPVSPPMRRRLLAKRMSIPVRRVLAPAELPRPSRREVTRPRPRPKDMLPTDFGGLSGQARLAMILQWGEPSERRSRRMLENDPDAVARQILDFIEEMGAWKPGAR
;
A
#
# COMPACT_ATOMS: atom_id res chain seq x y z
N ALA A 1 -20.97 -10.25 -15.81
CA ALA A 1 -21.21 -10.13 -17.25
C ALA A 1 -20.31 -11.14 -17.98
N ARG A 2 -20.86 -11.98 -18.85
CA ARG A 2 -20.09 -12.86 -19.74
C ARG A 2 -19.87 -12.07 -21.04
N GLY A 3 -18.66 -11.62 -21.33
CA GLY A 3 -18.38 -10.95 -22.61
C GLY A 3 -17.16 -10.02 -22.67
N GLU A 4 -16.61 -9.58 -21.54
CA GLU A 4 -15.45 -8.68 -21.53
C GLU A 4 -14.19 -9.44 -21.13
N ALA A 5 -13.14 -9.35 -21.96
CA ALA A 5 -11.86 -9.98 -21.68
C ALA A 5 -11.13 -9.22 -20.57
N ILE A 6 -10.79 -9.92 -19.48
CA ILE A 6 -10.04 -9.36 -18.36
C ILE A 6 -8.54 -9.53 -18.63
N LEU A 7 -7.86 -8.40 -18.79
CA LEU A 7 -6.43 -8.34 -19.02
C LEU A 7 -5.69 -7.98 -17.73
N GLY A 8 -4.82 -8.87 -17.26
CA GLY A 8 -3.83 -8.55 -16.23
C GLY A 8 -2.61 -7.88 -16.83
N VAL A 9 -2.15 -6.80 -16.21
CA VAL A 9 -0.94 -6.09 -16.60
C VAL A 9 -0.01 -5.99 -15.40
N HIS A 10 1.27 -6.29 -15.61
CA HIS A 10 2.30 -6.10 -14.59
C HIS A 10 3.50 -5.40 -15.20
N VAL A 11 3.91 -4.28 -14.62
CA VAL A 11 5.19 -3.63 -14.93
C VAL A 11 6.24 -4.21 -14.02
N GLY A 12 7.30 -4.77 -14.60
CA GLY A 12 8.39 -5.30 -13.78
C GLY A 12 9.27 -6.33 -14.47
N PRO A 13 10.31 -6.78 -13.76
CA PRO A 13 11.25 -7.76 -14.26
C PRO A 13 10.59 -9.14 -14.40
N LEU A 14 11.30 -10.06 -15.06
CA LEU A 14 10.86 -11.45 -15.25
C LEU A 14 10.50 -12.17 -13.93
N ALA A 15 11.14 -11.77 -12.82
CA ALA A 15 10.85 -12.31 -11.49
C ALA A 15 9.39 -12.11 -11.03
N GLY A 16 8.66 -11.13 -11.59
CA GLY A 16 7.24 -10.91 -11.31
C GLY A 16 6.27 -11.79 -12.11
N GLU A 17 6.76 -12.54 -13.12
CA GLU A 17 5.91 -13.38 -13.96
C GLU A 17 5.11 -14.47 -13.19
N PRO A 18 5.65 -15.12 -12.12
CA PRO A 18 4.87 -16.04 -11.31
C PRO A 18 3.60 -15.41 -10.71
N ILE A 19 3.61 -14.11 -10.40
CA ILE A 19 2.45 -13.38 -9.88
C ILE A 19 1.38 -13.25 -10.96
N LEU A 20 1.76 -12.88 -12.19
CA LEU A 20 0.84 -12.86 -13.34
C LEU A 20 0.24 -14.25 -13.59
N ARG A 21 1.04 -15.31 -13.53
CA ARG A 21 0.53 -16.69 -13.72
C ARG A 21 -0.46 -17.10 -12.63
N ASN A 22 -0.25 -16.66 -11.39
CA ASN A 22 -1.23 -16.89 -10.32
C ASN A 22 -2.54 -16.12 -10.58
N ALA A 23 -2.46 -14.88 -11.08
CA ALA A 23 -3.64 -14.10 -11.42
C ALA A 23 -4.43 -14.71 -12.59
N VAL A 24 -3.74 -15.22 -13.62
CA VAL A 24 -4.35 -16.00 -14.70
C VAL A 24 -5.04 -17.25 -14.17
N ALA A 25 -4.38 -17.98 -13.25
CA ALA A 25 -4.99 -19.14 -12.61
C ALA A 25 -6.26 -18.76 -11.81
N ALA A 26 -6.31 -17.55 -11.25
CA ALA A 26 -7.44 -17.03 -10.50
C ALA A 26 -8.64 -16.65 -11.40
N GLY A 27 -8.42 -16.32 -12.67
CA GLY A 27 -9.49 -16.10 -13.63
C GLY A 27 -9.29 -14.98 -14.65
N LEU A 28 -8.08 -14.44 -14.80
CA LEU A 28 -7.80 -13.52 -15.92
C LEU A 28 -7.83 -14.28 -17.25
N ASP A 29 -8.36 -13.64 -18.29
CA ASP A 29 -8.40 -14.21 -19.65
C ASP A 29 -7.05 -14.07 -20.33
N ARG A 30 -6.36 -12.95 -20.12
CA ARG A 30 -5.06 -12.63 -20.71
C ARG A 30 -4.15 -11.97 -19.68
N ALA A 31 -2.85 -12.06 -19.90
CA ALA A 31 -1.85 -11.34 -19.12
C ALA A 31 -0.78 -10.75 -20.03
N VAL A 32 -0.28 -9.56 -19.71
CA VAL A 32 0.85 -8.90 -20.37
C VAL A 32 1.84 -8.46 -19.30
N ARG A 33 3.12 -8.69 -19.55
CA ARG A 33 4.21 -8.10 -18.78
C ARG A 33 4.75 -6.89 -19.53
N VAL A 34 4.85 -5.76 -18.85
CA VAL A 34 5.42 -4.52 -19.39
C VAL A 34 6.82 -4.36 -18.84
N GLU A 35 7.80 -4.25 -19.74
CA GLU A 35 9.19 -3.99 -19.38
C GLU A 35 9.48 -2.49 -19.43
N LEU A 36 10.06 -1.99 -18.33
CA LEU A 36 10.63 -0.65 -18.29
C LEU A 36 11.96 -0.62 -19.06
N PRO A 37 12.31 0.52 -19.66
CA PRO A 37 13.63 0.75 -20.24
C PRO A 37 14.77 0.49 -19.24
N ALA A 38 15.92 0.07 -19.76
CA ALA A 38 17.10 -0.18 -18.94
C ALA A 38 17.55 1.11 -18.23
N GLY A 39 17.72 1.03 -16.90
CA GLY A 39 18.16 2.17 -16.08
C GLY A 39 17.03 2.98 -15.43
N GLU A 40 15.76 2.71 -15.74
CA GLU A 40 14.64 3.32 -15.03
C GLU A 40 14.41 2.70 -13.64
N THR A 41 14.01 3.54 -12.69
CA THR A 41 13.63 3.11 -11.34
C THR A 41 12.18 2.62 -11.33
N GLN A 42 11.87 1.62 -10.50
CA GLN A 42 10.51 1.14 -10.28
C GLN A 42 9.76 1.99 -9.24
N GLU A 43 9.99 3.31 -9.27
CA GLU A 43 9.23 4.24 -8.44
C GLU A 43 7.82 4.41 -9.02
N ALA A 44 6.87 4.81 -8.15
CA ALA A 44 5.46 4.85 -8.52
C ALA A 44 5.15 5.71 -9.76
N PRO A 45 5.75 6.90 -9.96
CA PRO A 45 5.49 7.72 -11.15
C PRO A 45 5.91 7.04 -12.46
N GLN A 46 7.07 6.38 -12.50
CA GLN A 46 7.61 5.70 -13.67
C GLN A 46 6.77 4.47 -14.03
N VAL A 47 6.39 3.69 -13.00
CA VAL A 47 5.47 2.56 -13.18
C VAL A 47 4.11 3.04 -13.70
N ALA A 48 3.58 4.14 -13.16
CA ALA A 48 2.32 4.72 -13.60
C ALA A 48 2.39 5.27 -15.03
N GLU A 49 3.49 5.93 -15.42
CA GLU A 49 3.71 6.42 -16.78
C GLU A 49 3.74 5.26 -17.79
N ALA A 50 4.48 4.20 -17.48
CA ALA A 50 4.54 2.99 -18.31
C ALA A 50 3.17 2.30 -18.44
N LEU A 51 2.39 2.24 -17.36
CA LEU A 51 1.01 1.74 -17.40
C LEU A 51 0.10 2.64 -18.22
N ALA A 52 0.17 3.96 -18.02
CA ALA A 52 -0.64 4.92 -18.77
C ALA A 52 -0.40 4.80 -20.28
N GLN A 53 0.87 4.72 -20.70
CA GLN A 53 1.21 4.50 -22.11
C GLN A 53 0.69 3.17 -22.65
N PHE A 54 0.79 2.10 -21.85
CA PHE A 54 0.20 0.81 -22.21
C PHE A 54 -1.32 0.89 -22.37
N LEU A 55 -2.00 1.67 -21.53
CA LEU A 55 -3.46 1.76 -21.49
C LEU A 55 -4.05 2.58 -22.65
N LEU A 56 -3.28 3.44 -23.33
CA LEU A 56 -3.72 4.18 -24.52
C LEU A 56 -4.17 3.24 -25.66
N ASP A 57 -3.54 2.08 -25.77
CA ASP A 57 -3.90 0.98 -26.67
C ASP A 57 -3.66 -0.33 -25.90
N PRO A 58 -4.69 -0.84 -25.20
CA PRO A 58 -5.99 -1.13 -25.83
C PRO A 58 -7.18 -0.21 -25.46
N ALA A 59 -6.99 0.88 -24.71
CA ALA A 59 -8.05 1.81 -24.27
C ALA A 59 -9.21 1.14 -23.50
N PRO A 60 -8.97 0.54 -22.32
CA PRO A 60 -10.03 -0.12 -21.56
C PRO A 60 -11.00 0.88 -20.90
N ASP A 61 -12.25 0.46 -20.73
CA ASP A 61 -13.28 1.23 -20.01
C ASP A 61 -12.98 1.37 -18.50
N TRP A 62 -12.36 0.34 -17.92
CA TRP A 62 -12.16 0.28 -16.47
C TRP A 62 -10.77 -0.25 -16.14
N VAL A 63 -10.04 0.48 -15.31
CA VAL A 63 -8.75 0.06 -14.76
C VAL A 63 -8.94 -0.24 -13.29
N LEU A 64 -8.76 -1.51 -12.91
CA LEU A 64 -8.81 -1.95 -11.53
C LEU A 64 -7.37 -2.09 -11.00
N CYS A 65 -7.07 -1.42 -9.89
CA CYS A 65 -5.80 -1.57 -9.18
C CYS A 65 -6.03 -1.80 -7.69
N GLY A 66 -5.00 -2.26 -6.98
CA GLY A 66 -5.01 -2.24 -5.52
C GLY A 66 -4.86 -0.82 -4.98
N GLN A 67 -5.39 -0.56 -3.79
CA GLN A 67 -5.23 0.71 -3.08
C GLN A 67 -3.76 1.08 -2.83
N ALA A 68 -2.94 0.13 -2.39
CA ALA A 68 -1.52 0.32 -2.16
C ALA A 68 -0.76 -1.00 -2.30
N THR A 69 0.54 -0.92 -2.57
CA THR A 69 1.43 -2.08 -2.52
C THR A 69 1.81 -2.38 -1.07
N LEU A 70 2.08 -3.65 -0.76
CA LEU A 70 2.53 -4.04 0.58
C LEU A 70 4.00 -3.66 0.83
N ASP A 71 4.82 -3.60 -0.22
CA ASP A 71 6.26 -3.37 -0.09
C ASP A 71 6.58 -1.91 0.23
N TRP A 72 5.99 -0.99 -0.55
CA TRP A 72 6.25 0.45 -0.43
C TRP A 72 5.11 1.22 0.23
N GLY A 73 3.87 0.71 0.21
CA GLY A 73 2.73 1.35 0.85
C GLY A 73 2.36 2.73 0.29
N SER A 74 2.89 3.13 -0.88
CA SER A 74 2.79 4.51 -1.36
C SER A 74 1.36 4.91 -1.73
N GLY A 75 0.57 3.97 -2.27
CA GLY A 75 -0.77 4.26 -2.80
C GLY A 75 -0.78 5.20 -4.01
N LEU A 76 0.37 5.46 -4.63
CA LEU A 76 0.52 6.50 -5.65
C LEU A 76 0.30 6.04 -7.08
N VAL A 77 0.41 4.74 -7.38
CA VAL A 77 0.37 4.25 -8.77
C VAL A 77 -0.99 4.50 -9.42
N GLY A 78 -2.09 4.13 -8.75
CA GLY A 78 -3.46 4.37 -9.22
C GLY A 78 -3.75 5.84 -9.56
N PRO A 79 -3.59 6.79 -8.62
CA PRO A 79 -3.85 8.20 -8.88
C PRO A 79 -2.86 8.81 -9.89
N ALA A 80 -1.63 8.31 -9.98
CA ALA A 80 -0.70 8.77 -11.00
C ALA A 80 -1.14 8.33 -12.42
N ILE A 81 -1.65 7.10 -12.58
CA ILE A 81 -2.21 6.64 -13.86
C ILE A 81 -3.38 7.56 -14.29
N SER A 82 -4.28 7.87 -13.35
CA SER A 82 -5.42 8.73 -13.65
C SER A 82 -4.99 10.15 -14.05
N GLU A 83 -3.95 10.69 -13.42
CA GLU A 83 -3.40 12.00 -13.77
C GLU A 83 -2.81 12.00 -15.19
N PHE A 84 -1.97 11.01 -15.53
CA PHE A 84 -1.38 10.89 -16.87
C PHE A 84 -2.43 10.77 -17.98
N LEU A 85 -3.53 10.05 -17.71
CA LEU A 85 -4.59 9.81 -18.69
C LEU A 85 -5.71 10.86 -18.65
N GLY A 86 -5.77 11.71 -17.61
CA GLY A 86 -6.89 12.61 -17.34
C GLY A 86 -8.20 11.88 -17.03
N TRP A 87 -8.14 10.68 -16.45
CA TRP A 87 -9.31 9.84 -16.16
C TRP A 87 -9.81 10.08 -14.73
N PRO A 88 -11.12 9.94 -14.46
CA PRO A 88 -11.65 9.88 -13.10
C PRO A 88 -10.97 8.78 -12.27
N TYR A 89 -10.72 9.08 -11.00
CA TYR A 89 -10.16 8.16 -10.02
C TYR A 89 -11.05 8.04 -8.79
N VAL A 90 -11.30 6.81 -8.35
CA VAL A 90 -12.02 6.52 -7.11
C VAL A 90 -11.19 5.55 -6.26
N ASP A 91 -10.98 5.92 -5.00
CA ASP A 91 -10.15 5.17 -4.06
C ASP A 91 -10.98 4.51 -2.94
N HIS A 92 -10.37 3.55 -2.25
CA HIS A 92 -10.94 2.81 -1.11
C HIS A 92 -12.23 2.07 -1.45
N ILE A 93 -12.35 1.53 -2.65
CA ILE A 93 -13.56 0.85 -3.11
C ILE A 93 -13.72 -0.49 -2.39
N LEU A 94 -14.92 -0.73 -1.86
CA LEU A 94 -15.37 -1.97 -1.25
C LEU A 94 -16.19 -2.82 -2.22
N GLU A 95 -17.08 -2.18 -2.98
CA GLU A 95 -17.97 -2.87 -3.93
C GLU A 95 -18.12 -2.05 -5.22
N ILE A 96 -18.29 -2.75 -6.34
CA ILE A 96 -18.49 -2.16 -7.66
C ILE A 96 -19.74 -2.79 -8.28
N ALA A 97 -20.75 -1.98 -8.56
CA ALA A 97 -21.94 -2.36 -9.31
C ALA A 97 -21.93 -1.68 -10.67
N ARG A 98 -22.32 -2.41 -11.71
CA ARG A 98 -22.52 -1.83 -13.05
C ARG A 98 -23.98 -1.45 -13.23
N ASP A 99 -24.22 -0.18 -13.54
CA ASP A 99 -25.58 0.38 -13.65
C ASP A 99 -26.03 0.59 -15.09
N GLY A 100 -25.15 0.33 -16.06
CA GLY A 100 -25.43 0.47 -17.48
C GLY A 100 -24.15 0.57 -18.32
N PRO A 101 -24.28 0.81 -19.63
CA PRO A 101 -23.14 1.02 -20.50
C PRO A 101 -22.26 2.18 -20.00
N GLY A 102 -20.98 1.88 -19.72
CA GLY A 102 -20.00 2.86 -19.27
C GLY A 102 -20.30 3.51 -17.92
N GLN A 103 -21.19 2.94 -17.09
CA GLN A 103 -21.57 3.50 -15.78
C GLN A 103 -21.41 2.46 -14.66
N ALA A 104 -20.83 2.89 -13.55
CA ALA A 104 -20.69 2.08 -12.36
C ALA A 104 -20.93 2.88 -11.07
N SER A 105 -21.52 2.23 -10.08
CA SER A 105 -21.63 2.72 -8.70
C SER A 105 -20.61 2.00 -7.84
N CYS A 106 -19.80 2.78 -7.13
CA CYS A 106 -18.73 2.30 -6.27
C CYS A 106 -19.06 2.64 -4.82
N LEU A 107 -19.17 1.63 -3.96
CA LEU A 107 -19.24 1.84 -2.52
C LEU A 107 -17.81 1.98 -1.99
N ARG A 108 -17.43 3.15 -1.45
CA ARG A 108 -16.08 3.39 -0.90
C ARG A 108 -16.11 3.63 0.61
N TYR A 109 -15.00 3.31 1.26
CA TYR A 109 -14.77 3.57 2.68
C TYR A 109 -14.03 4.91 2.88
N VAL A 110 -14.57 5.79 3.72
CA VAL A 110 -14.00 7.14 3.96
C VAL A 110 -13.34 7.25 5.34
N GLY A 111 -13.33 6.16 6.12
CA GLY A 111 -12.85 6.14 7.49
C GLY A 111 -13.97 6.25 8.52
N ARG A 112 -13.65 5.94 9.77
CA ARG A 112 -14.57 6.04 10.94
C ARG A 112 -15.89 5.28 10.76
N GLY A 113 -15.89 4.18 10.00
CA GLY A 113 -17.11 3.40 9.73
C GLY A 113 -18.02 3.99 8.65
N VAL A 114 -17.68 5.15 8.07
CA VAL A 114 -18.50 5.80 7.05
C VAL A 114 -18.23 5.20 5.68
N ARG A 115 -19.33 4.95 4.96
CA ARG A 115 -19.33 4.51 3.56
C ARG A 115 -20.09 5.52 2.73
N GLU A 116 -19.64 5.72 1.50
CA GLU A 116 -20.34 6.54 0.53
C GLU A 116 -20.43 5.80 -0.82
N GLU A 117 -21.45 6.13 -1.58
CA GLU A 117 -21.66 5.62 -2.93
C GLU A 117 -21.29 6.70 -3.93
N VAL A 118 -20.39 6.36 -4.87
CA VAL A 118 -19.91 7.26 -5.92
C VAL A 118 -20.26 6.67 -7.26
N ARG A 119 -20.96 7.46 -8.10
CA ARG A 119 -21.22 7.09 -9.49
C ARG A 119 -20.13 7.63 -10.39
N VAL A 120 -19.59 6.76 -11.23
CA VAL A 120 -18.48 7.06 -12.13
C VAL A 120 -18.81 6.60 -13.54
N ARG A 121 -18.27 7.31 -14.54
CA ARG A 121 -18.38 6.98 -15.96
C ARG A 121 -17.03 6.52 -16.49
N ALA A 122 -17.04 5.54 -17.38
CA ALA A 122 -15.86 5.10 -18.11
C ALA A 122 -15.36 6.18 -19.10
N PRO A 123 -14.04 6.25 -19.38
CA PRO A 123 -12.99 5.44 -18.80
C PRO A 123 -12.62 5.90 -17.38
N ALA A 124 -12.35 4.98 -16.43
CA ALA A 124 -11.99 5.37 -15.07
C ALA A 124 -11.02 4.38 -14.38
N VAL A 125 -10.25 4.90 -13.43
CA VAL A 125 -9.33 4.14 -12.57
C VAL A 125 -9.95 3.95 -11.19
N LEU A 126 -10.04 2.69 -10.76
CA LEU A 126 -10.74 2.29 -9.55
C LEU A 126 -9.79 1.49 -8.66
N ALA A 127 -9.46 2.05 -7.49
CA ALA A 127 -8.59 1.41 -6.51
C ALA A 127 -9.39 0.62 -5.47
N VAL A 128 -9.20 -0.69 -5.49
CA VAL A 128 -9.91 -1.65 -4.64
C VAL A 128 -9.18 -1.77 -3.29
N SER A 129 -9.94 -1.61 -2.22
CA SER A 129 -9.46 -1.75 -0.86
C SER A 129 -9.17 -3.22 -0.53
N PRO A 130 -8.15 -3.54 0.28
CA PRO A 130 -7.95 -4.90 0.79
C PRO A 130 -9.13 -5.42 1.63
N LEU A 131 -10.01 -4.52 2.09
CA LEU A 131 -11.23 -4.88 2.82
C LEU A 131 -12.38 -5.35 1.93
N ALA A 132 -12.28 -5.18 0.61
CA ALA A 132 -13.35 -5.42 -0.34
C ALA A 132 -13.70 -6.90 -0.50
N PHE A 133 -12.70 -7.77 -0.65
CA PHE A 133 -12.93 -9.19 -0.89
C PHE A 133 -11.80 -10.07 -0.36
N ARG A 134 -12.13 -11.34 -0.12
CA ARG A 134 -11.16 -12.37 0.24
C ARG A 134 -10.89 -13.24 -0.99
N PRO A 135 -9.67 -13.27 -1.56
CA PRO A 135 -9.37 -14.07 -2.73
C PRO A 135 -9.50 -15.57 -2.43
N VAL A 136 -10.05 -16.32 -3.38
CA VAL A 136 -10.14 -17.78 -3.31
C VAL A 136 -8.97 -18.41 -4.06
N SER A 137 -8.33 -19.41 -3.45
CA SER A 137 -7.23 -20.14 -4.08
C SER A 137 -7.70 -20.87 -5.35
N PRO A 138 -7.01 -20.69 -6.49
CA PRO A 138 -7.39 -21.34 -7.73
C PRO A 138 -7.15 -22.86 -7.69
N PRO A 139 -8.00 -23.67 -8.34
CA PRO A 139 -7.85 -25.12 -8.38
C PRO A 139 -6.59 -25.52 -9.17
N MET A 140 -6.02 -26.69 -8.84
CA MET A 140 -4.76 -27.20 -9.44
C MET A 140 -4.79 -27.18 -10.98
N ARG A 141 -5.91 -27.60 -11.57
CA ARG A 141 -6.09 -27.60 -13.04
C ARG A 141 -5.84 -26.21 -13.65
N ARG A 142 -6.36 -25.13 -13.05
CA ARG A 142 -6.15 -23.76 -13.53
C ARG A 142 -4.71 -23.31 -13.38
N ARG A 143 -4.05 -23.69 -12.28
CA ARG A 143 -2.62 -23.41 -12.06
C ARG A 143 -1.74 -24.06 -13.14
N LEU A 144 -2.04 -25.30 -13.52
CA LEU A 144 -1.32 -26.00 -14.60
C LEU A 144 -1.54 -25.36 -15.97
N LEU A 145 -2.78 -24.95 -16.28
CA LEU A 145 -3.08 -24.22 -17.52
C LEU A 145 -2.37 -22.86 -17.58
N ALA A 146 -2.37 -22.11 -16.48
CA ALA A 146 -1.69 -20.82 -16.39
C ALA A 146 -0.17 -20.92 -16.59
N LYS A 147 0.46 -22.04 -16.22
CA LYS A 147 1.89 -22.30 -16.52
C LYS A 147 2.17 -22.50 -18.02
N ARG A 148 1.20 -23.01 -18.78
CA ARG A 148 1.34 -23.25 -20.23
C ARG A 148 0.97 -22.04 -21.07
N MET A 149 0.24 -21.08 -20.51
CA MET A 149 -0.17 -19.88 -21.22
C MET A 149 1.06 -19.01 -21.57
N SER A 150 1.08 -18.50 -22.80
CA SER A 150 2.07 -17.51 -23.23
C SER A 150 1.71 -16.15 -22.62
N ILE A 151 2.69 -15.49 -21.99
CA ILE A 151 2.56 -14.13 -21.45
C ILE A 151 3.41 -13.23 -22.35
N PRO A 152 2.79 -12.46 -23.27
CA PRO A 152 3.52 -11.51 -24.09
C PRO A 152 4.22 -10.45 -23.23
N VAL A 153 5.40 -10.05 -23.69
CA VAL A 153 6.19 -8.97 -23.11
C VAL A 153 6.07 -7.76 -24.04
N ARG A 154 5.58 -6.63 -23.51
CA ARG A 154 5.54 -5.36 -24.24
C ARG A 154 6.61 -4.44 -23.66
N ARG A 155 7.46 -3.91 -24.53
CA ARG A 155 8.36 -2.83 -24.16
C ARG A 155 7.65 -1.50 -24.38
N VAL A 156 7.75 -0.62 -23.41
CA VAL A 156 7.33 0.77 -23.60
C VAL A 156 8.40 1.43 -24.47
N LEU A 157 8.10 1.60 -25.76
CA LEU A 157 8.93 2.39 -26.67
C LEU A 157 8.73 3.85 -26.29
N ALA A 158 9.83 4.60 -26.17
CA ALA A 158 9.98 6.01 -25.79
C ALA A 158 8.69 6.81 -25.52
N PRO A 159 8.62 7.54 -24.39
CA PRO A 159 7.36 8.01 -23.84
C PRO A 159 6.53 8.76 -24.89
N ALA A 160 5.33 8.26 -25.16
CA ALA A 160 4.30 9.10 -25.78
C ALA A 160 4.24 10.43 -25.02
N GLU A 161 4.00 11.54 -25.70
CA GLU A 161 3.90 12.87 -25.08
C GLU A 161 2.66 12.93 -24.17
N LEU A 162 2.76 12.30 -23.00
CA LEU A 162 1.79 12.40 -21.92
C LEU A 162 2.09 13.65 -21.10
N PRO A 163 1.05 14.33 -20.60
CA PRO A 163 1.25 15.45 -19.69
C PRO A 163 2.04 14.98 -18.47
N ARG A 164 3.22 15.57 -18.25
CA ARG A 164 4.08 15.19 -17.11
C ARG A 164 3.66 15.95 -15.86
N PRO A 165 3.39 15.26 -14.74
CA PRO A 165 3.13 15.94 -13.48
C PRO A 165 4.39 16.69 -13.02
N SER A 166 4.23 17.93 -12.57
CA SER A 166 5.35 18.71 -12.02
C SER A 166 5.76 18.13 -10.66
N ARG A 167 6.99 17.62 -10.54
CA ARG A 167 7.55 17.15 -9.27
C ARG A 167 8.28 18.29 -8.56
N ARG A 168 7.84 18.65 -7.35
CA ARG A 168 8.60 19.49 -6.42
C ARG A 168 9.03 18.64 -5.23
N GLU A 169 10.33 18.42 -5.09
CA GLU A 169 10.86 17.74 -3.90
C GLU A 169 10.81 18.70 -2.72
N VAL A 170 9.92 18.41 -1.76
CA VAL A 170 9.79 19.17 -0.52
C VAL A 170 10.42 18.37 0.60
N THR A 171 11.72 18.53 0.78
CA THR A 171 12.43 17.92 1.90
C THR A 171 12.16 18.75 3.14
N ARG A 172 11.59 18.15 4.19
CA ARG A 172 11.58 18.81 5.50
C ARG A 172 13.04 19.05 5.87
N PRO A 173 13.44 20.28 6.25
CA PRO A 173 14.80 20.50 6.72
C PRO A 173 15.06 19.47 7.82
N ARG A 174 16.17 18.73 7.72
CA ARG A 174 16.56 17.77 8.77
C ARG A 174 16.38 18.52 10.10
N PRO A 175 15.63 17.96 11.08
CA PRO A 175 15.54 18.58 12.39
C PRO A 175 16.98 18.88 12.81
N ARG A 176 17.28 20.14 13.12
CA ARG A 176 18.60 20.46 13.65
C ARG A 176 18.84 19.49 14.80
N PRO A 177 20.02 18.86 14.90
CA PRO A 177 20.38 18.12 16.11
C PRO A 177 19.98 18.99 17.28
N LYS A 178 19.19 18.46 18.22
CA LYS A 178 18.92 19.21 19.44
C LYS A 178 20.28 19.52 20.04
N ASP A 179 20.54 20.78 20.37
CA ASP A 179 21.69 21.11 21.20
C ASP A 179 21.54 20.28 22.46
N MET A 180 22.34 19.22 22.56
CA MET A 180 22.43 18.48 23.79
C MET A 180 23.12 19.45 24.74
N LEU A 181 22.39 19.90 25.77
CA LEU A 181 23.05 20.49 26.93
C LEU A 181 24.20 19.55 27.30
N PRO A 182 25.45 20.03 27.37
CA PRO A 182 26.52 19.23 27.91
C PRO A 182 26.05 18.72 29.27
N THR A 183 26.06 17.40 29.49
CA THR A 183 25.79 16.84 30.81
C THR A 183 26.72 17.54 31.79
N ASP A 184 26.18 18.23 32.79
CA ASP A 184 27.02 18.93 33.76
C ASP A 184 27.76 17.90 34.62
N PHE A 185 29.01 17.64 34.26
CA PHE A 185 29.87 16.71 34.97
C PHE A 185 30.47 17.35 36.25
N GLY A 186 30.28 18.65 36.48
CA GLY A 186 30.99 19.44 37.49
C GLY A 186 30.83 18.95 38.93
N GLY A 187 29.73 18.28 39.25
CA GLY A 187 29.43 17.76 40.61
C GLY A 187 29.51 16.24 40.79
N LEU A 188 29.76 15.47 39.74
CA LEU A 188 29.67 14.00 39.78
C LEU A 188 31.03 13.35 40.07
N SER A 189 31.01 12.25 40.84
CA SER A 189 32.20 11.41 41.06
C SER A 189 32.67 10.79 39.74
N GLY A 190 33.97 10.46 39.62
CA GLY A 190 34.52 9.84 38.41
C GLY A 190 33.79 8.56 37.98
N GLN A 191 33.29 7.79 38.95
CA GLN A 191 32.46 6.60 38.69
C GLN A 191 31.07 6.95 38.14
N ALA A 192 30.41 7.97 38.71
CA ALA A 192 29.13 8.45 38.22
C ALA A 192 29.23 9.04 36.80
N ARG A 193 30.34 9.72 36.48
CA ARG A 193 30.64 10.20 35.12
C ARG A 193 30.78 9.04 34.12
N LEU A 194 31.54 8.00 34.48
CA LEU A 194 31.69 6.79 33.66
C LEU A 194 30.36 6.07 33.45
N ALA A 195 29.53 5.94 34.50
CA ALA A 195 28.22 5.33 34.41
C ALA A 195 27.29 6.09 33.43
N MET A 196 27.27 7.43 33.49
CA MET A 196 26.46 8.25 32.57
C MET A 196 26.96 8.22 31.12
N ILE A 197 28.28 8.12 30.91
CA ILE A 197 28.87 7.97 29.57
C ILE A 197 28.47 6.61 28.97
N LEU A 198 28.59 5.54 29.76
CA LEU A 198 28.23 4.19 29.33
C LEU A 198 26.72 4.02 29.10
N GLN A 199 25.88 4.75 29.84
CA GLN A 199 24.41 4.70 29.73
C GLN A 199 23.82 5.77 28.81
N TRP A 200 24.65 6.56 28.12
CA TRP A 200 24.25 7.54 27.11
C TRP A 200 23.27 8.62 27.63
N GLY A 201 23.52 9.15 28.82
CA GLY A 201 22.78 10.28 29.40
C GLY A 201 22.22 10.00 30.79
N GLU A 202 21.42 10.94 31.29
CA GLU A 202 20.62 10.75 32.49
C GLU A 202 19.51 9.73 32.19
N PRO A 203 19.22 8.78 33.10
CA PRO A 203 18.12 7.83 32.90
C PRO A 203 16.81 8.62 32.75
N SER A 204 16.34 8.78 31.52
CA SER A 204 15.01 9.34 31.33
C SER A 204 14.01 8.32 31.87
N GLU A 205 13.12 8.71 32.79
CA GLU A 205 11.96 7.92 33.21
C GLU A 205 10.92 7.76 32.09
N ARG A 206 11.35 7.59 30.84
CA ARG A 206 10.44 7.39 29.71
C ARG A 206 9.91 5.98 29.74
N ARG A 207 8.68 5.87 30.28
CA ARG A 207 7.76 4.72 30.21
C ARG A 207 8.49 3.39 30.29
N SER A 208 8.71 2.93 31.53
CA SER A 208 9.14 1.56 31.81
C SER A 208 8.28 0.59 30.98
N ARG A 209 8.88 -0.03 29.97
CA ARG A 209 8.27 -1.17 29.29
C ARG A 209 8.28 -2.32 30.29
N ARG A 210 7.14 -2.56 30.93
CA ARG A 210 6.97 -3.67 31.86
C ARG A 210 6.78 -4.94 31.03
N MET A 211 7.86 -5.69 30.84
CA MET A 211 7.79 -7.03 30.26
C MET A 211 7.23 -7.99 31.32
N LEU A 212 6.18 -8.73 30.98
CA LEU A 212 5.53 -9.66 31.89
C LEU A 212 5.89 -11.08 31.45
N GLU A 213 6.67 -11.79 32.27
CA GLU A 213 7.16 -13.15 31.99
C GLU A 213 6.54 -14.18 32.96
N ASN A 214 5.30 -13.94 33.40
CA ASN A 214 4.61 -14.76 34.39
C ASN A 214 3.63 -15.75 33.73
N ASP A 215 3.07 -16.64 34.54
CA ASP A 215 1.93 -17.49 34.16
C ASP A 215 0.76 -16.64 33.63
N PRO A 216 -0.02 -17.13 32.63
CA PRO A 216 -1.10 -16.35 31.99
C PRO A 216 -2.07 -15.68 32.96
N ASP A 217 -2.41 -16.33 34.09
CA ASP A 217 -3.33 -15.75 35.08
C ASP A 217 -2.71 -14.57 35.83
N ALA A 218 -1.42 -14.64 36.11
CA ALA A 218 -0.68 -13.56 36.76
C ALA A 218 -0.47 -12.38 35.80
N VAL A 219 -0.23 -12.66 34.51
CA VAL A 219 -0.14 -11.64 33.46
C VAL A 219 -1.49 -10.94 33.29
N ALA A 220 -2.60 -11.68 33.26
CA ALA A 220 -3.94 -11.11 33.12
C ALA A 220 -4.26 -10.14 34.26
N ARG A 221 -3.95 -10.49 35.52
CA ARG A 221 -4.13 -9.59 36.68
C ARG A 221 -3.30 -8.33 36.55
N GLN A 222 -2.02 -8.46 36.19
CA GLN A 222 -1.13 -7.31 36.01
C GLN A 222 -1.57 -6.38 34.88
N ILE A 223 -2.19 -6.91 33.82
CA ILE A 223 -2.80 -6.11 32.76
C ILE A 223 -4.05 -5.38 33.30
N LEU A 224 -4.90 -6.05 34.07
CA LEU A 224 -6.09 -5.42 34.67
C LEU A 224 -5.71 -4.30 35.63
N ASP A 225 -4.74 -4.54 36.52
CA ASP A 225 -4.20 -3.55 37.44
C ASP A 225 -3.66 -2.34 36.67
N PHE A 226 -2.91 -2.57 35.58
CA PHE A 226 -2.39 -1.51 34.73
C PHE A 226 -3.48 -0.68 34.04
N ILE A 227 -4.55 -1.33 33.55
CA ILE A 227 -5.67 -0.62 32.91
C ILE A 227 -6.45 0.20 33.94
N GLU A 228 -6.58 -0.30 35.17
CA GLU A 228 -7.19 0.41 36.30
C GLU A 228 -6.32 1.61 36.75
N GLU A 229 -5.01 1.45 36.86
CA GLU A 229 -4.05 2.54 37.11
C GLU A 229 -4.12 3.65 36.04
N MET A 230 -4.32 3.27 34.78
CA MET A 230 -4.53 4.22 33.69
C MET A 230 -5.90 4.93 33.74
N GLY A 231 -6.81 4.49 34.60
CA GLY A 231 -8.19 4.98 34.69
C GLY A 231 -9.04 4.65 33.45
N ALA A 232 -8.56 3.76 32.58
CA ALA A 232 -9.25 3.35 31.37
C ALA A 232 -10.36 2.32 31.64
N TRP A 233 -10.36 1.70 32.82
CA TRP A 233 -11.37 0.75 33.27
C TRP A 233 -11.51 0.81 34.80
N LYS A 234 -12.70 0.50 35.31
CA LYS A 234 -12.97 0.32 36.74
C LYS A 234 -13.77 -0.97 36.94
N PRO A 235 -13.40 -1.82 37.90
CA PRO A 235 -14.19 -3.00 38.22
C PRO A 235 -15.63 -2.62 38.60
N GLY A 236 -16.62 -3.21 37.92
CA GLY A 236 -18.04 -3.01 38.25
C GLY A 236 -18.70 -1.77 37.64
N ALA A 237 -18.01 -0.98 36.82
CA ALA A 237 -18.65 0.05 36.01
C ALA A 237 -19.45 -0.60 34.87
N ARG A 238 -20.78 -0.62 34.99
CA ARG A 238 -21.70 -0.90 33.87
C ARG A 238 -21.96 0.36 33.07
#